data_AF-A0A9E4YIS9-F1
#
_entry.id   AF-A0A9E4YIS9-F1
#
_cell.length_a   1.000
_cell.length_b   1.000
_cell.length_c   1.000
_cell.angle_alpha   90.00
_cell.angle_beta   90.00
_cell.angle_gamma   90.00
#
_symmetry.space_group_name_H-M   'P 1'
#
loop_
_entity.id
_entity.type
_entity.pdbx_description
1 polymer ?
#
loop_
_entity_poly.entity_id
_entity_poly.type
_entity_poly.pdbx_seq_one_letter_code
_entity_poly.pdbx_strand_id
1 'polypeptide(L)'
;MTRLNVRGAGAVLLAGFVATIAAGMFWNMLTPAANQPSIQRSADASEVEVGPSVEPFVLRAGWRAEEVADNLERQSIVDADVFLELVRDPAHTTSLGEDAESLLSLEGYLMPGVYEIPAGVSASYTLDLFLESFQRTITQEMRRRMREIGLTLDQVVTLASIVEREKGYYSDAPVIAGVYLNRLREGQRLEADPTVLYAIESEVGPKDGVFWAQELSIDDLAFSSPYNTYRVEGLPPGPITNPSLEAINSVLYPAESSYYYFVARQSGSHAFARTFEEHTANVWPDVVAQQTELQRLVERVMEEVDGHAGVFVKNLRSGETASLNADEFFTAASLYKLSVLTAAFQFREQGLLSFDDTLSISRDALERDNPAGRSRLGQSPTIADALDQMIIVSSNAAGETLLEELQRDAIEKVIRGLGLEDTWLTTRRLITTPQDVGRLLEAIV
;
A
#
# COMPACT_ATOMS: atom_id res chain seq x y z
N MET A 1 -15.02 11.64 28.23
CA MET A 1 -16.08 10.67 27.86
C MET A 1 -17.25 11.44 27.28
N THR A 2 -17.21 11.75 25.99
CA THR A 2 -18.33 12.35 25.26
C THR A 2 -19.11 11.19 24.63
N ARG A 3 -20.38 11.01 25.04
CA ARG A 3 -21.23 9.94 24.51
C ARG A 3 -21.69 10.30 23.10
N LEU A 4 -21.24 9.55 22.10
CA LEU A 4 -21.91 9.51 20.79
C LEU A 4 -23.32 8.96 20.98
N ASN A 5 -24.33 9.74 20.61
CA ASN A 5 -25.71 9.28 20.52
C ASN A 5 -26.20 9.53 19.09
N VAL A 6 -25.78 8.66 18.17
CA VAL A 6 -26.26 8.66 16.79
C VAL A 6 -27.55 7.86 16.76
N ARG A 7 -28.68 8.54 16.97
CA ARG A 7 -29.99 7.96 16.69
C ARG A 7 -30.19 7.93 15.17
N GLY A 8 -29.87 6.78 14.58
CA GLY A 8 -30.10 6.51 13.15
C GLY A 8 -29.03 5.64 12.51
N ALA A 9 -28.51 4.63 13.20
CA ALA A 9 -27.39 3.82 12.72
C ALA A 9 -27.85 2.68 11.79
N GLY A 10 -27.63 2.85 10.48
CA GLY A 10 -27.21 1.73 9.64
C GLY A 10 -25.72 1.45 9.91
N ALA A 11 -25.25 0.22 9.66
CA ALA A 11 -23.87 -0.19 9.92
C ALA A 11 -22.85 0.79 9.30
N VAL A 12 -21.94 1.33 10.13
CA VAL A 12 -20.82 2.18 9.72
C VAL A 12 -19.54 1.42 10.02
N LEU A 13 -18.66 1.32 9.02
CA LEU A 13 -17.33 0.73 9.14
C LEU A 13 -16.32 1.86 9.32
N LEU A 14 -15.57 1.84 10.44
CA LEU A 14 -14.60 2.87 10.80
C LEU A 14 -13.27 2.20 11.10
N ALA A 15 -12.25 2.51 10.30
CA ALA A 15 -10.86 2.19 10.60
C ALA A 15 -10.15 3.49 11.01
N GLY A 16 -9.65 3.56 12.24
CA GLY A 16 -8.95 4.73 12.76
C GLY A 16 -7.69 4.33 13.50
N PHE A 17 -6.58 5.01 13.19
CA PHE A 17 -5.30 4.90 13.90
C PHE A 17 -5.08 6.16 14.74
N VAL A 18 -4.80 6.00 16.04
CA VAL A 18 -4.32 7.08 16.91
C VAL A 18 -3.06 6.56 17.61
N ALA A 19 -1.92 7.21 17.37
CA ALA A 19 -0.60 6.77 17.86
C ALA A 19 -0.41 6.77 19.40
N THR A 20 -1.46 6.94 20.20
CA THR A 20 -1.31 7.04 21.67
C THR A 20 -2.13 6.05 22.50
N ILE A 21 -3.15 5.33 22.01
CA ILE A 21 -3.87 4.34 22.86
C ILE A 21 -4.39 3.14 22.06
N ALA A 22 -3.52 2.17 21.76
CA ALA A 22 -3.91 0.87 21.21
C ALA A 22 -4.24 -0.13 22.33
N ALA A 23 -5.50 -0.18 22.76
CA ALA A 23 -6.09 -1.34 23.47
C ALA A 23 -7.62 -1.27 23.63
N GLY A 24 -8.24 -0.09 23.46
CA GLY A 24 -9.63 0.14 23.91
C GLY A 24 -10.72 0.20 22.84
N MET A 25 -10.39 0.37 21.56
CA MET A 25 -11.40 0.70 20.54
C MET A 25 -12.20 -0.50 20.00
N PHE A 26 -11.62 -1.71 19.96
CA PHE A 26 -12.30 -2.89 19.38
C PHE A 26 -13.49 -3.41 20.21
N TRP A 27 -13.49 -3.21 21.53
CA TRP A 27 -14.54 -3.76 22.40
C TRP A 27 -15.92 -3.10 22.21
N ASN A 28 -15.96 -1.84 21.75
CA ASN A 28 -17.20 -1.07 21.60
C ASN A 28 -17.88 -1.22 20.23
N MET A 29 -17.24 -1.84 19.24
CA MET A 29 -17.77 -1.94 17.88
C MET A 29 -18.68 -3.15 17.64
N LEU A 30 -18.59 -4.19 18.46
CA LEU A 30 -19.24 -5.49 18.18
C LEU A 30 -20.29 -5.92 19.22
N THR A 31 -20.70 -5.07 20.17
CA THR A 31 -21.72 -5.43 21.16
C THR A 31 -22.93 -4.50 21.15
N PRO A 32 -24.18 -5.01 21.02
CA PRO A 32 -25.37 -4.29 21.43
C PRO A 32 -25.32 -4.02 22.93
N ALA A 33 -25.70 -2.81 23.34
CA ALA A 33 -25.67 -2.37 24.73
C ALA A 33 -26.60 -3.21 25.64
N ALA A 34 -26.09 -4.26 26.26
CA ALA A 34 -26.66 -4.85 27.46
C ALA A 34 -25.60 -5.62 28.27
N ASN A 35 -25.42 -5.20 29.53
CA ASN A 35 -24.66 -5.80 30.62
C ASN A 35 -23.11 -5.70 30.59
N GLN A 36 -22.58 -4.68 31.26
CA GLN A 36 -21.20 -4.65 31.77
C GLN A 36 -21.22 -4.60 33.31
N PRO A 37 -20.50 -5.48 34.03
CA PRO A 37 -20.06 -5.22 35.39
C PRO A 37 -18.76 -4.41 35.39
N SER A 38 -18.66 -3.42 36.28
CA SER A 38 -17.50 -2.56 36.46
C SER A 38 -16.35 -3.29 37.17
N ILE A 39 -15.14 -3.30 36.58
CA ILE A 39 -13.91 -3.77 37.23
C ILE A 39 -12.89 -2.62 37.25
N GLN A 40 -12.45 -2.24 38.45
CA GLN A 40 -11.38 -1.28 38.71
C GLN A 40 -10.01 -1.90 38.34
N ARG A 41 -9.17 -1.15 37.62
CA ARG A 41 -7.77 -1.52 37.34
C ARG A 41 -6.90 -1.27 38.57
N SER A 42 -6.17 -2.28 39.03
CA SER A 42 -4.96 -2.11 39.83
C SER A 42 -3.75 -2.06 38.90
N ALA A 43 -2.88 -1.08 39.11
CA ALA A 43 -1.63 -0.90 38.39
C ALA A 43 -0.55 -1.82 38.99
N ASP A 44 0.01 -2.70 38.17
CA ASP A 44 1.38 -3.16 38.27
C ASP A 44 1.75 -3.82 36.93
N ALA A 45 2.53 -3.12 36.13
CA ALA A 45 3.18 -3.65 34.94
C ALA A 45 4.68 -3.49 35.16
N SER A 46 5.36 -4.61 35.39
CA SER A 46 6.81 -4.68 35.37
C SER A 46 7.27 -4.57 33.92
N GLU A 47 8.07 -3.55 33.64
CA GLU A 47 8.73 -3.31 32.36
C GLU A 47 9.72 -4.45 32.09
N VAL A 48 9.46 -5.21 31.03
CA VAL A 48 10.46 -6.06 30.38
C VAL A 48 11.12 -5.20 29.30
N GLU A 49 12.42 -4.93 29.44
CA GLU A 49 13.22 -4.27 28.41
C GLU A 49 13.18 -5.09 27.10
N VAL A 50 12.40 -4.61 26.15
CA VAL A 50 12.52 -4.99 24.74
C VAL A 50 13.71 -4.19 24.20
N GLY A 51 14.76 -4.88 23.72
CA GLY A 51 15.88 -4.22 23.04
C GLY A 51 15.40 -3.29 21.92
N PRO A 52 16.19 -2.30 21.48
CA PRO A 52 15.72 -1.28 20.56
C PRO A 52 15.13 -1.94 19.31
N SER A 53 13.81 -1.84 19.14
CA SER A 53 13.15 -2.26 17.91
C SER A 53 13.55 -1.23 16.87
N VAL A 54 14.42 -1.60 15.92
CA VAL A 54 14.64 -0.78 14.72
C VAL A 54 13.31 -0.75 14.00
N GLU A 55 12.68 0.41 13.91
CA GLU A 55 11.47 0.55 13.10
C GLU A 55 11.85 0.30 11.64
N PRO A 56 11.15 -0.59 10.93
CA PRO A 56 11.49 -0.91 9.55
C PRO A 56 11.19 0.28 8.64
N PHE A 57 12.08 0.52 7.68
CA PHE A 57 11.88 1.53 6.65
C PHE A 57 10.91 1.01 5.59
N VAL A 58 9.99 1.85 5.13
CA VAL A 58 8.99 1.50 4.12
C VAL A 58 9.19 2.37 2.90
N LEU A 59 9.57 1.75 1.78
CA LEU A 59 9.63 2.40 0.48
C LEU A 59 8.31 2.13 -0.25
N ARG A 60 7.59 3.19 -0.63
CA ARG A 60 6.27 3.04 -1.26
C ARG A 60 6.36 2.91 -2.77
N ALA A 61 5.42 2.16 -3.33
CA ALA A 61 5.19 2.23 -4.76
C ALA A 61 4.65 3.62 -5.11
N GLY A 62 5.05 4.13 -6.27
CA GLY A 62 4.64 5.47 -6.70
C GLY A 62 5.40 6.63 -6.04
N TRP A 63 6.44 6.33 -5.24
CA TRP A 63 7.42 7.32 -4.78
C TRP A 63 8.56 7.53 -5.76
N ARG A 64 8.85 8.80 -6.04
CA ARG A 64 10.08 9.22 -6.73
C ARG A 64 11.30 9.24 -5.79
N ALA A 65 12.50 9.32 -6.35
CA ALA A 65 13.74 9.29 -5.58
C ALA A 65 13.79 10.33 -4.45
N GLU A 66 13.26 11.53 -4.68
CA GLU A 66 13.19 12.63 -3.71
C GLU A 66 12.29 12.28 -2.51
N GLU A 67 11.13 11.65 -2.74
CA GLU A 67 10.25 11.20 -1.66
C GLU A 67 10.92 10.10 -0.82
N VAL A 68 11.68 9.21 -1.45
CA VAL A 68 12.47 8.18 -0.76
C VAL A 68 13.57 8.82 0.09
N ALA A 69 14.33 9.77 -0.47
CA ALA A 69 15.43 10.45 0.19
C ALA A 69 14.94 11.26 1.41
N ASP A 70 13.85 12.02 1.25
CA ASP A 70 13.21 12.78 2.33
C ASP A 70 12.76 11.85 3.45
N ASN A 71 12.20 10.68 3.13
CA ASN A 71 11.74 9.74 4.14
C ASN A 71 12.91 9.10 4.90
N LEU A 72 14.01 8.76 4.20
CA LEU A 72 15.23 8.26 4.81
C LEU A 72 15.84 9.26 5.78
N GLU A 73 15.89 10.55 5.40
CA GLU A 73 16.43 11.61 6.25
C GLU A 73 15.54 11.88 7.48
N ARG A 74 14.21 11.92 7.30
CA ARG A 74 13.25 12.07 8.41
C ARG A 74 13.40 10.97 9.46
N GLN A 75 13.76 9.76 9.05
CA GLN A 75 14.03 8.63 9.94
C GLN A 75 15.49 8.60 10.43
N SER A 76 16.31 9.60 10.11
CA SER A 76 17.72 9.69 10.46
C SER A 76 18.55 8.48 10.00
N ILE A 77 18.17 7.90 8.85
CA ILE A 77 18.84 6.72 8.29
C ILE A 77 20.06 7.18 7.48
N VAL A 78 19.84 8.04 6.49
CA VAL A 78 20.90 8.65 5.65
C VAL A 78 20.49 10.07 5.25
N ASP A 79 21.48 10.89 4.90
CA ASP A 79 21.30 12.25 4.37
C ASP A 79 20.63 12.21 2.98
N ALA A 80 19.64 13.07 2.76
CA ALA A 80 18.83 13.05 1.54
C ALA A 80 19.64 13.42 0.29
N ASP A 81 20.48 14.46 0.37
CA ASP A 81 21.28 14.93 -0.75
C ASP A 81 22.32 13.89 -1.16
N VAL A 82 22.99 13.28 -0.18
CA VAL A 82 23.96 12.21 -0.43
C VAL A 82 23.29 11.00 -1.09
N PHE A 83 22.08 10.62 -0.66
CA PHE A 83 21.34 9.53 -1.28
C PHE A 83 20.94 9.85 -2.73
N LEU A 84 20.43 11.06 -2.98
CA LEU A 84 20.03 11.50 -4.33
C LEU A 84 21.21 11.60 -5.31
N GLU A 85 22.39 12.00 -4.85
CA GLU A 85 23.60 11.98 -5.67
C GLU A 85 23.89 10.57 -6.20
N LEU A 86 23.77 9.54 -5.35
CA LEU A 86 23.97 8.15 -5.75
C LEU A 86 22.88 7.66 -6.71
N VAL A 87 21.62 8.05 -6.48
CA VAL A 87 20.51 7.69 -7.39
C VAL A 87 20.69 8.31 -8.78
N ARG A 88 21.24 9.52 -8.86
CA ARG A 88 21.49 10.24 -10.12
C ARG A 88 22.71 9.72 -10.89
N ASP A 89 23.55 8.90 -10.27
CA ASP A 89 24.74 8.32 -10.90
C ASP A 89 24.68 6.77 -10.91
N PRO A 90 24.11 6.17 -11.96
CA PRO A 90 24.07 4.71 -12.12
C PRO A 90 25.44 4.02 -12.09
N ALA A 91 26.55 4.76 -12.30
CA ALA A 91 27.89 4.18 -12.23
C ALA A 91 28.31 3.79 -10.80
N HIS A 92 27.60 4.28 -9.78
CA HIS A 92 27.90 3.97 -8.37
C HIS A 92 27.36 2.61 -7.91
N THR A 93 26.55 1.91 -8.71
CA THR A 93 26.03 0.60 -8.32
C THR A 93 26.71 -0.55 -9.05
N THR A 94 27.16 -1.57 -8.30
CA THR A 94 27.51 -2.89 -8.86
C THR A 94 26.30 -3.82 -8.92
N SER A 95 25.25 -3.46 -8.17
CA SER A 95 23.84 -3.84 -8.27
C SER A 95 23.46 -4.51 -9.56
N LEU A 96 22.96 -3.65 -10.44
CA LEU A 96 22.23 -3.94 -11.65
C LEU A 96 23.09 -4.54 -12.78
N GLY A 97 24.43 -4.58 -12.63
CA GLY A 97 25.34 -5.12 -13.63
C GLY A 97 25.19 -4.42 -14.99
N GLU A 98 25.13 -5.20 -16.07
CA GLU A 98 24.96 -4.69 -17.45
C GLU A 98 23.67 -3.86 -17.63
N ASP A 99 22.63 -4.08 -16.81
CA ASP A 99 21.39 -3.31 -16.91
C ASP A 99 21.58 -1.83 -16.52
N ALA A 100 22.60 -1.49 -15.72
CA ALA A 100 22.87 -0.11 -15.31
C ALA A 100 23.57 0.73 -16.38
N GLU A 101 24.32 0.11 -17.30
CA GLU A 101 25.20 0.84 -18.24
C GLU A 101 24.44 1.79 -19.18
N SER A 102 23.15 1.51 -19.43
CA SER A 102 22.29 2.32 -20.30
C SER A 102 21.36 3.29 -19.56
N LEU A 103 21.35 3.29 -18.23
CA LEU A 103 20.42 4.09 -17.45
C LEU A 103 20.90 5.53 -17.31
N LEU A 104 19.96 6.48 -17.32
CA LEU A 104 20.24 7.89 -17.03
C LEU A 104 20.30 8.16 -15.52
N SER A 105 19.54 7.40 -14.74
CA SER A 105 19.47 7.43 -13.28
C SER A 105 18.94 6.09 -12.77
N LEU A 106 18.96 5.91 -11.45
CA LEU A 106 18.36 4.77 -10.75
C LEU A 106 16.90 5.03 -10.33
N GLU A 107 16.28 6.12 -10.81
CA GLU A 107 14.84 6.37 -10.67
C GLU A 107 14.06 5.19 -11.28
N GLY A 108 13.09 4.64 -10.56
CA GLY A 108 12.34 3.47 -11.00
C GLY A 108 12.92 2.11 -10.56
N TYR A 109 14.15 2.09 -10.05
CA TYR A 109 14.85 0.85 -9.70
C TYR A 109 14.93 0.61 -8.18
N LEU A 110 14.47 1.55 -7.36
CA LEU A 110 14.40 1.38 -5.90
C LEU A 110 13.15 0.57 -5.56
N MET A 111 13.29 -0.74 -5.37
CA MET A 111 12.12 -1.62 -5.24
C MET A 111 11.24 -1.24 -4.03
N PRO A 112 9.94 -0.97 -4.23
CA PRO A 112 9.00 -0.78 -3.12
C PRO A 112 8.94 -2.00 -2.19
N GLY A 113 8.85 -1.74 -0.88
CA GLY A 113 8.81 -2.79 0.12
C GLY A 113 9.23 -2.32 1.51
N VAL A 114 9.38 -3.29 2.41
CA VAL A 114 9.76 -3.08 3.81
C VAL A 114 11.19 -3.55 4.01
N TYR A 115 12.02 -2.68 4.58
CA TYR A 115 13.45 -2.86 4.73
C TYR A 115 13.87 -2.74 6.19
N GLU A 116 14.58 -3.75 6.69
CA GLU A 116 15.30 -3.66 7.95
C GLU A 116 16.66 -3.03 7.68
N ILE A 117 16.78 -1.73 7.98
CA ILE A 117 18.02 -0.98 7.74
C ILE A 117 18.78 -0.84 9.05
N PRO A 118 19.98 -1.43 9.20
CA PRO A 118 20.77 -1.29 10.41
C PRO A 118 21.13 0.17 10.69
N ALA A 119 21.20 0.56 11.97
CA ALA A 119 21.58 1.91 12.34
C ALA A 119 23.03 2.24 11.92
N GLY A 120 23.24 3.45 11.41
CA GLY A 120 24.58 3.96 11.05
C GLY A 120 25.16 3.41 9.75
N VAL A 121 24.34 2.82 8.87
CA VAL A 121 24.76 2.41 7.52
C VAL A 121 24.97 3.61 6.60
N SER A 122 25.68 3.39 5.50
CA SER A 122 25.92 4.43 4.48
C SER A 122 24.78 4.53 3.47
N ALA A 123 24.67 5.67 2.78
CA ALA A 123 23.74 5.85 1.66
C ALA A 123 23.93 4.82 0.54
N SER A 124 25.19 4.44 0.24
CA SER A 124 25.50 3.39 -0.73
C SER A 124 24.95 2.03 -0.29
N TYR A 125 25.12 1.67 0.99
CA TYR A 125 24.58 0.43 1.51
C TYR A 125 23.04 0.41 1.43
N THR A 126 22.39 1.51 1.81
CA THR A 126 20.93 1.65 1.72
C THR A 126 20.44 1.54 0.28
N LEU A 127 21.12 2.19 -0.67
CA LEU A 127 20.81 2.10 -2.09
C LEU A 127 20.93 0.66 -2.60
N ASP A 128 22.03 -0.03 -2.27
CA ASP A 128 22.25 -1.42 -2.70
C ASP A 128 21.18 -2.35 -2.14
N LEU A 129 20.65 -2.13 -0.92
CA LEU A 129 19.52 -2.91 -0.40
C LEU A 129 18.29 -2.84 -1.33
N PHE A 130 17.95 -1.65 -1.83
CA PHE A 130 16.81 -1.46 -2.72
C PHE A 130 17.07 -2.07 -4.10
N LEU A 131 18.28 -1.92 -4.63
CA LEU A 131 18.65 -2.43 -5.95
C LEU A 131 18.78 -3.97 -5.96
N GLU A 132 19.35 -4.57 -4.92
CA GLU A 132 19.37 -6.04 -4.76
C GLU A 132 17.95 -6.60 -4.65
N SER A 133 17.06 -5.89 -3.94
CA SER A 133 15.64 -6.25 -3.85
C SER A 133 14.97 -6.22 -5.22
N PHE A 134 15.24 -5.17 -6.02
CA PHE A 134 14.79 -5.08 -7.40
C PHE A 134 15.30 -6.25 -8.24
N GLN A 135 16.59 -6.56 -8.19
CA GLN A 135 17.16 -7.67 -8.96
C GLN A 135 16.59 -9.04 -8.59
N ARG A 136 16.36 -9.29 -7.30
CA ARG A 136 15.71 -10.52 -6.84
C ARG A 136 14.27 -10.62 -7.35
N THR A 137 13.60 -9.48 -7.45
CA THR A 137 12.22 -9.38 -7.95
C THR A 137 12.14 -9.64 -9.46
N ILE A 138 13.09 -9.13 -10.25
CA ILE A 138 13.10 -9.33 -11.70
C ILE A 138 13.64 -10.72 -12.07
N THR A 139 12.71 -11.67 -12.21
CA THR A 139 13.03 -13.07 -12.52
C THR A 139 13.50 -13.29 -13.96
N GLN A 140 14.15 -14.43 -14.21
CA GLN A 140 14.51 -14.86 -15.58
C GLN A 140 13.29 -15.04 -16.49
N GLU A 141 12.14 -15.41 -15.91
CA GLU A 141 10.85 -15.52 -16.61
C GLU A 141 10.41 -14.15 -17.14
N MET A 142 10.43 -13.13 -16.28
CA MET A 142 10.09 -11.76 -16.65
C MET A 142 11.04 -11.24 -17.74
N ARG A 143 12.35 -11.50 -17.62
CA ARG A 143 13.31 -11.14 -18.67
C ARG A 143 13.04 -11.85 -19.99
N ARG A 144 12.58 -13.11 -19.96
CA ARG A 144 12.14 -13.80 -21.19
C ARG A 144 10.91 -13.13 -21.78
N ARG A 145 9.94 -12.80 -20.93
CA ARG A 145 8.72 -12.11 -21.33
C ARG A 145 9.01 -10.75 -21.98
N MET A 146 9.92 -9.96 -21.41
CA MET A 146 10.40 -8.70 -21.99
C MET A 146 10.89 -8.88 -23.45
N ARG A 147 11.71 -9.91 -23.69
CA ARG A 147 12.17 -10.26 -25.04
C ARG A 147 11.04 -10.67 -25.99
N GLU A 148 10.06 -11.42 -25.50
CA GLU A 148 8.89 -11.85 -26.29
C GLU A 148 8.03 -10.66 -26.73
N ILE A 149 7.84 -9.67 -25.86
CA ILE A 149 7.06 -8.47 -26.15
C ILE A 149 7.89 -7.35 -26.80
N GLY A 150 9.18 -7.56 -26.99
CA GLY A 150 10.08 -6.63 -27.67
C GLY A 150 10.41 -5.36 -26.88
N LEU A 151 10.38 -5.43 -25.54
CA LEU A 151 10.71 -4.31 -24.66
C LEU A 151 12.01 -4.58 -23.89
N THR A 152 12.80 -3.54 -23.67
CA THR A 152 13.94 -3.60 -22.72
C THR A 152 13.44 -3.52 -21.28
N LEU A 153 14.30 -3.88 -20.32
CA LEU A 153 13.99 -3.71 -18.90
C LEU A 153 13.60 -2.25 -18.59
N ASP A 154 14.40 -1.31 -19.06
CA ASP A 154 14.17 0.12 -18.83
C ASP A 154 12.84 0.62 -19.44
N GLN A 155 12.47 0.14 -20.62
CA GLN A 155 11.16 0.46 -21.20
C GLN A 155 9.99 -0.11 -20.38
N VAL A 156 10.16 -1.32 -19.83
CA VAL A 156 9.15 -1.92 -18.94
C VAL A 156 9.02 -1.13 -17.65
N VAL A 157 10.14 -0.80 -16.99
CA VAL A 157 10.13 -0.02 -15.73
C VAL A 157 9.58 1.39 -15.97
N THR A 158 9.97 2.02 -17.07
CA THR A 158 9.46 3.35 -17.46
C THR A 158 7.94 3.32 -17.63
N LEU A 159 7.42 2.38 -18.42
CA LEU A 159 5.98 2.28 -18.61
C LEU A 159 5.26 1.89 -17.30
N ALA A 160 5.83 1.00 -16.50
CA ALA A 160 5.27 0.61 -15.21
C ALA A 160 5.19 1.80 -14.25
N SER A 161 6.17 2.70 -14.26
CA SER A 161 6.14 3.92 -13.43
C SER A 161 5.00 4.87 -13.81
N ILE A 162 4.66 4.94 -15.11
CA ILE A 162 3.51 5.72 -15.59
C ILE A 162 2.21 5.04 -15.14
N VAL A 163 2.09 3.72 -15.35
CA VAL A 163 0.91 2.93 -14.93
C VAL A 163 0.70 3.03 -13.41
N GLU A 164 1.77 3.01 -12.62
CA GLU A 164 1.73 3.16 -11.16
C GLU A 164 1.05 4.47 -10.73
N ARG A 165 1.32 5.58 -11.44
CA ARG A 165 0.74 6.89 -11.12
C ARG A 165 -0.67 7.09 -11.69
N GLU A 166 -1.07 6.31 -12.68
CA GLU A 166 -2.39 6.37 -13.32
C GLU A 166 -3.40 5.43 -12.66
N LYS A 167 -2.95 4.37 -11.97
CA LYS A 167 -3.87 3.40 -11.38
C LYS A 167 -4.64 4.02 -10.21
N GLY A 168 -5.96 4.13 -10.36
CA GLY A 168 -6.87 4.45 -9.26
C GLY A 168 -7.23 3.20 -8.45
N TYR A 169 -7.56 2.11 -9.16
CA TYR A 169 -7.66 0.76 -8.61
C TYR A 169 -6.63 -0.16 -9.26
N TYR A 170 -6.08 -1.07 -8.46
CA TYR A 170 -5.12 -2.06 -8.93
C TYR A 170 -5.66 -2.97 -10.06
N SER A 171 -6.97 -3.27 -10.06
CA SER A 171 -7.61 -4.04 -11.13
C SER A 171 -7.57 -3.37 -12.51
N ASP A 172 -7.39 -2.05 -12.55
CA ASP A 172 -7.35 -1.29 -13.80
C ASP A 172 -5.95 -1.29 -14.42
N ALA A 173 -4.89 -1.54 -13.63
CA ALA A 173 -3.50 -1.42 -14.07
C ALA A 173 -3.15 -2.28 -15.31
N PRO A 174 -3.59 -3.56 -15.43
CA PRO A 174 -3.35 -4.34 -16.66
C PRO A 174 -4.05 -3.77 -17.90
N VAL A 175 -5.20 -3.10 -17.73
CA VAL A 175 -5.94 -2.48 -18.84
C VAL A 175 -5.29 -1.16 -19.24
N ILE A 176 -4.87 -0.34 -18.27
CA ILE A 176 -4.11 0.91 -18.49
C ILE A 176 -2.80 0.60 -19.22
N ALA A 177 -2.04 -0.40 -18.75
CA ALA A 177 -0.84 -0.87 -19.43
C ALA A 177 -1.13 -1.31 -20.88
N GLY A 178 -2.23 -2.02 -21.10
CA GLY A 178 -2.72 -2.40 -22.43
C GLY A 178 -3.01 -1.20 -23.34
N VAL A 179 -3.65 -0.15 -22.82
CA VAL A 179 -3.90 1.11 -23.56
C VAL A 179 -2.59 1.75 -24.01
N TYR A 180 -1.62 1.91 -23.12
CA TYR A 180 -0.35 2.53 -23.49
C TYR A 180 0.45 1.67 -24.46
N LEU A 181 0.47 0.36 -24.30
CA LEU A 181 1.12 -0.54 -25.26
C LEU A 181 0.44 -0.48 -26.64
N ASN A 182 -0.88 -0.35 -26.70
CA ASN A 182 -1.59 -0.14 -27.97
C ASN A 182 -1.21 1.21 -28.60
N ARG A 183 -1.17 2.29 -27.81
CA ARG A 183 -0.72 3.61 -28.28
C ARG A 183 0.71 3.56 -28.83
N LEU A 184 1.64 2.95 -28.12
CA LEU A 184 3.04 2.80 -28.55
C LEU A 184 3.15 2.03 -29.88
N ARG A 185 2.39 0.94 -30.06
CA ARG A 185 2.39 0.15 -31.29
C ARG A 185 1.89 0.95 -32.50
N GLU A 186 0.91 1.83 -32.29
CA GLU A 186 0.34 2.69 -33.34
C GLU A 186 1.10 4.03 -33.50
N GLY A 187 2.20 4.25 -32.77
CA GLY A 187 2.97 5.50 -32.80
C GLY A 187 2.21 6.70 -32.22
N GLN A 188 1.20 6.47 -31.37
CA GLN A 188 0.49 7.53 -30.68
C GLN A 188 1.29 8.01 -29.45
N ARG A 189 1.09 9.27 -29.10
CA ARG A 189 1.60 9.85 -27.85
C ARG A 189 0.91 9.22 -26.65
N LEU A 190 1.62 9.09 -25.52
CA LEU A 190 1.02 8.53 -24.31
C LEU A 190 0.02 9.49 -23.67
N GLU A 191 0.31 10.80 -23.69
CA GLU A 191 -0.55 11.84 -23.09
C GLU A 191 -0.88 11.54 -21.63
N ALA A 192 0.14 11.17 -20.86
CA ALA A 192 0.01 10.82 -19.45
C ALA A 192 0.36 12.02 -18.57
N ASP A 193 -0.61 12.52 -17.82
CA ASP A 193 -0.47 13.67 -16.92
C ASP A 193 0.69 13.53 -15.91
N PRO A 194 0.91 12.36 -15.26
CA PRO A 194 2.02 12.19 -14.34
C PRO A 194 3.39 12.48 -14.95
N THR A 195 3.56 12.29 -16.26
CA THR A 195 4.83 12.57 -16.93
C THR A 195 5.11 14.07 -17.08
N VAL A 196 4.06 14.88 -17.22
CA VAL A 196 4.15 16.35 -17.24
C VAL A 196 4.41 16.88 -15.83
N LEU A 197 3.72 16.34 -14.83
CA LEU A 197 3.97 16.67 -13.43
C LEU A 197 5.41 16.36 -13.01
N TYR A 198 5.89 15.16 -13.32
CA TYR A 198 7.28 14.80 -13.05
C TYR A 198 8.26 15.77 -13.71
N ALA A 199 8.01 16.16 -14.97
CA ALA A 199 8.83 17.12 -15.68
C ALA A 199 8.87 18.50 -15.01
N ILE A 200 7.71 19.04 -14.62
CA ILE A 200 7.60 20.34 -13.96
C ILE A 200 8.28 20.28 -12.59
N GLU A 201 7.96 19.29 -11.78
CA GLU A 201 8.47 19.18 -10.41
C GLU A 201 9.97 18.90 -10.36
N SER A 202 10.53 18.24 -11.37
CA SER A 202 11.97 18.02 -11.47
C SER A 202 12.75 19.30 -11.82
N GLU A 203 12.11 20.27 -12.48
CA GLU A 203 12.77 21.53 -12.87
C GLU A 203 12.44 22.71 -11.93
N VAL A 204 11.19 22.78 -11.47
CA VAL A 204 10.64 23.91 -10.69
C VAL A 204 10.51 23.55 -9.20
N GLY A 205 10.44 22.26 -8.87
CA GLY A 205 10.15 21.77 -7.53
C GLY A 205 8.66 21.49 -7.31
N PRO A 206 8.33 20.76 -6.22
CA PRO A 206 6.95 20.41 -5.89
C PRO A 206 6.11 21.63 -5.47
N LYS A 207 4.83 21.61 -5.82
CA LYS A 207 3.89 22.65 -5.41
C LYS A 207 3.66 22.58 -3.89
N ASP A 208 3.83 23.71 -3.21
CA ASP A 208 3.70 23.82 -1.75
C ASP A 208 4.58 22.81 -0.96
N GLY A 209 5.67 22.33 -1.56
CA GLY A 209 6.54 21.33 -0.95
C GLY A 209 6.00 19.90 -1.00
N VAL A 210 4.91 19.64 -1.73
CA VAL A 210 4.28 18.33 -1.85
C VAL A 210 4.32 17.87 -3.31
N PHE A 211 4.99 16.74 -3.57
CA PHE A 211 5.02 16.14 -4.90
C PHE A 211 3.64 15.62 -5.30
N TRP A 212 3.35 15.64 -6.60
CA TRP A 212 2.12 15.17 -7.21
C TRP A 212 0.84 15.91 -6.80
N ALA A 213 0.94 17.04 -6.08
CA ALA A 213 -0.21 17.80 -5.57
C ALA A 213 -0.78 18.82 -6.57
N GLN A 214 -0.08 19.08 -7.68
CA GLN A 214 -0.53 20.03 -8.69
C GLN A 214 -1.59 19.41 -9.59
N GLU A 215 -2.77 20.05 -9.67
CA GLU A 215 -3.68 19.87 -10.80
C GLU A 215 -3.08 20.57 -12.03
N LEU A 216 -2.92 19.83 -13.13
CA LEU A 216 -2.37 20.37 -14.37
C LEU A 216 -3.38 21.30 -15.05
N SER A 217 -2.91 22.49 -15.41
CA SER A 217 -3.63 23.39 -16.31
C SER A 217 -3.31 23.06 -17.77
N ILE A 218 -4.12 23.57 -18.69
CA ILE A 218 -3.85 23.48 -20.13
C ILE A 218 -2.49 24.10 -20.49
N ASP A 219 -2.07 25.16 -19.77
CA ASP A 219 -0.78 25.81 -20.00
C ASP A 219 0.38 24.92 -19.54
N ASP A 220 0.20 24.14 -18.47
CA ASP A 220 1.22 23.19 -17.97
C ASP A 220 1.50 22.08 -18.99
N LEU A 221 0.50 21.64 -19.77
CA LEU A 221 0.69 20.65 -20.85
C LEU A 221 1.64 21.16 -21.94
N ALA A 222 1.88 22.48 -22.02
CA ALA A 222 2.84 23.07 -22.94
C ALA A 222 4.29 23.02 -22.42
N PHE A 223 4.55 22.59 -21.18
CA PHE A 223 5.89 22.54 -20.58
C PHE A 223 6.88 21.76 -21.44
N SER A 224 8.05 22.34 -21.71
CA SER A 224 9.02 21.77 -22.65
C SER A 224 10.00 20.85 -21.94
N SER A 225 9.74 19.56 -21.97
CA SER A 225 10.63 18.54 -21.39
C SER A 225 10.57 17.24 -22.20
N PRO A 226 11.67 16.45 -22.28
CA PRO A 226 11.63 15.15 -22.91
C PRO A 226 10.72 14.15 -22.16
N TYR A 227 10.37 14.43 -20.91
CA TYR A 227 9.39 13.64 -20.16
C TYR A 227 7.94 13.97 -20.52
N ASN A 228 7.65 15.12 -21.14
CA ASN A 228 6.28 15.52 -21.45
C ASN A 228 5.71 14.68 -22.61
N THR A 229 4.97 13.62 -22.27
CA THR A 229 4.37 12.69 -23.24
C THR A 229 3.17 13.26 -24.01
N TYR A 230 2.74 14.50 -23.76
CA TYR A 230 1.86 15.24 -24.68
C TYR A 230 2.64 15.82 -25.86
N ARG A 231 3.96 15.97 -25.75
CA ARG A 231 4.81 16.63 -26.73
C ARG A 231 5.79 15.71 -27.44
N VAL A 232 6.17 14.59 -26.81
CA VAL A 232 7.05 13.57 -27.40
C VAL A 232 6.26 12.34 -27.83
N GLU A 233 6.78 11.63 -28.84
CA GLU A 233 6.28 10.30 -29.24
C GLU A 233 7.06 9.21 -28.50
N GLY A 234 6.39 8.10 -28.19
CA GLY A 234 7.01 6.98 -27.47
C GLY A 234 7.09 7.18 -25.95
N LEU A 235 8.00 6.43 -25.32
CA LEU A 235 8.27 6.51 -23.89
C LEU A 235 9.17 7.72 -23.57
N PRO A 236 9.04 8.31 -22.37
CA PRO A 236 10.02 9.29 -21.89
C PRO A 236 11.41 8.65 -21.69
N PRO A 237 12.46 9.44 -21.43
CA PRO A 237 13.84 8.93 -21.32
C PRO A 237 14.11 7.94 -20.19
N GLY A 238 13.21 7.83 -19.22
CA GLY A 238 13.30 6.90 -18.10
C GLY A 238 12.06 6.96 -17.21
N PRO A 239 12.04 6.22 -16.09
CA PRO A 239 10.92 6.18 -15.16
C PRO A 239 10.65 7.53 -14.48
N ILE A 240 9.42 7.72 -14.01
CA ILE A 240 8.98 8.92 -13.26
C ILE A 240 8.80 8.67 -11.76
N THR A 241 8.88 7.40 -11.35
CA THR A 241 8.70 6.92 -9.97
C THR A 241 9.17 5.47 -9.86
N ASN A 242 9.34 4.96 -8.65
CA ASN A 242 9.53 3.54 -8.36
C ASN A 242 8.19 2.76 -8.43
N PRO A 243 7.98 1.88 -9.44
CA PRO A 243 6.73 1.14 -9.62
C PRO A 243 6.65 -0.09 -8.70
N SER A 244 5.43 -0.56 -8.41
CA SER A 244 5.24 -1.85 -7.73
C SER A 244 5.55 -3.02 -8.67
N LEU A 245 5.73 -4.22 -8.10
CA LEU A 245 5.87 -5.45 -8.88
C LEU A 245 4.60 -5.71 -9.71
N GLU A 246 3.44 -5.33 -9.19
CA GLU A 246 2.15 -5.46 -9.84
C GLU A 246 2.04 -4.54 -11.06
N ALA A 247 2.55 -3.30 -11.00
CA ALA A 247 2.64 -2.43 -12.16
C ALA A 247 3.62 -2.99 -13.22
N ILE A 248 4.78 -3.50 -12.79
CA ILE A 248 5.72 -4.19 -13.71
C ILE A 248 5.05 -5.38 -14.39
N ASN A 249 4.36 -6.23 -13.63
CA ASN A 249 3.63 -7.37 -14.17
C ASN A 249 2.48 -6.96 -15.10
N SER A 250 1.81 -5.85 -14.82
CA SER A 250 0.75 -5.30 -15.68
C SER A 250 1.28 -4.91 -17.06
N VAL A 251 2.53 -4.44 -17.15
CA VAL A 251 3.19 -4.18 -18.44
C VAL A 251 3.62 -5.46 -19.15
N LEU A 252 4.12 -6.46 -18.41
CA LEU A 252 4.55 -7.74 -18.97
C LEU A 252 3.37 -8.60 -19.45
N TYR A 253 2.25 -8.54 -18.73
CA TYR A 253 1.04 -9.33 -18.93
C TYR A 253 -0.19 -8.41 -18.93
N PRO A 254 -0.31 -7.49 -19.91
CA PRO A 254 -1.43 -6.57 -19.97
C PRO A 254 -2.73 -7.31 -20.29
N ALA A 255 -3.85 -6.71 -19.91
CA ALA A 255 -5.16 -7.19 -20.35
C ALA A 255 -5.30 -7.02 -21.87
N GLU A 256 -5.67 -8.10 -22.55
CA GLU A 256 -5.95 -8.04 -23.98
C GLU A 256 -7.19 -7.17 -24.23
N SER A 257 -6.99 -6.05 -24.92
CA SER A 257 -8.08 -5.14 -25.29
C SER A 257 -7.71 -4.32 -26.52
N SER A 258 -8.74 -3.71 -27.13
CA SER A 258 -8.57 -2.73 -28.22
C SER A 258 -8.81 -1.30 -27.73
N TYR A 259 -8.52 -1.02 -26.46
CA TYR A 259 -8.68 0.31 -25.89
C TYR A 259 -7.47 1.19 -26.20
N TYR A 260 -7.74 2.48 -26.42
CA TYR A 260 -6.76 3.53 -26.67
C TYR A 260 -6.95 4.74 -25.75
N TYR A 261 -8.03 4.75 -24.96
CA TYR A 261 -8.38 5.86 -24.09
C TYR A 261 -8.90 5.32 -22.77
N PHE A 262 -8.66 6.05 -21.71
CA PHE A 262 -9.32 5.85 -20.43
C PHE A 262 -9.58 7.21 -19.78
N VAL A 263 -10.54 7.25 -18.86
CA VAL A 263 -10.82 8.43 -18.03
C VAL A 263 -11.26 7.96 -16.65
N ALA A 264 -10.76 8.63 -15.62
CA ALA A 264 -11.13 8.34 -14.24
C ALA A 264 -12.63 8.65 -14.01
N ARG A 265 -13.29 7.78 -13.27
CA ARG A 265 -14.67 7.94 -12.78
C ARG A 265 -14.63 8.49 -11.35
N GLN A 266 -15.73 9.09 -10.91
CA GLN A 266 -15.90 9.53 -9.52
C GLN A 266 -15.70 8.40 -8.49
N SER A 267 -15.92 7.14 -8.90
CA SER A 267 -15.67 5.98 -8.04
C SER A 267 -14.18 5.70 -7.80
N GLY A 268 -13.27 6.33 -8.55
CA GLY A 268 -11.83 6.02 -8.56
C GLY A 268 -11.41 4.94 -9.56
N SER A 269 -12.37 4.35 -10.30
CA SER A 269 -12.10 3.38 -11.39
C SER A 269 -12.12 4.05 -12.75
N HIS A 270 -11.68 3.33 -13.78
CA HIS A 270 -11.59 3.91 -15.12
C HIS A 270 -12.71 3.46 -16.06
N ALA A 271 -13.16 4.38 -16.92
CA ALA A 271 -13.91 4.05 -18.12
C ALA A 271 -12.94 3.91 -19.29
N PHE A 272 -12.91 2.74 -19.94
CA PHE A 272 -12.05 2.48 -21.09
C PHE A 272 -12.81 2.65 -22.41
N ALA A 273 -12.13 3.17 -23.42
CA ALA A 273 -12.71 3.47 -24.72
C ALA A 273 -11.74 3.14 -25.86
N ARG A 274 -12.30 2.72 -26.99
CA ARG A 274 -11.55 2.41 -28.22
C ARG A 274 -11.44 3.63 -29.12
N THR A 275 -12.45 4.49 -29.13
CA THR A 275 -12.48 5.72 -29.95
C THR A 275 -12.54 6.98 -29.09
N PHE A 276 -12.15 8.10 -29.67
CA PHE A 276 -12.20 9.39 -28.99
C PHE A 276 -13.64 9.84 -28.69
N GLU A 277 -14.61 9.47 -29.54
CA GLU A 277 -16.02 9.73 -29.32
C GLU A 277 -16.56 8.93 -28.11
N GLU A 278 -16.18 7.65 -27.99
CA GLU A 278 -16.50 6.83 -26.82
C GLU A 278 -15.87 7.42 -25.55
N HIS A 279 -14.60 7.89 -25.64
CA HIS A 279 -13.91 8.54 -24.53
C HIS A 279 -14.63 9.82 -24.09
N THR A 280 -14.96 10.71 -25.02
CA THR A 280 -15.66 11.98 -24.72
C THR A 280 -17.04 11.72 -24.10
N ALA A 281 -17.74 10.66 -24.52
CA ALA A 281 -18.99 10.25 -23.90
C ALA A 281 -18.83 9.72 -22.46
N ASN A 282 -17.63 9.21 -22.11
CA ASN A 282 -17.28 8.78 -20.76
C ASN A 282 -16.80 9.93 -19.85
N VAL A 283 -16.38 11.07 -20.43
CA VAL A 283 -15.99 12.25 -19.66
C VAL A 283 -17.23 12.78 -18.94
N TRP A 284 -17.20 12.71 -17.62
CA TRP A 284 -18.26 13.25 -16.78
C TRP A 284 -18.01 14.75 -16.58
N PRO A 285 -19.07 15.59 -16.51
CA PRO A 285 -18.90 17.04 -16.34
C PRO A 285 -18.25 17.34 -14.99
N ASP A 286 -17.29 18.27 -14.96
CA ASP A 286 -16.62 18.76 -13.75
C ASP A 286 -17.65 19.14 -12.68
N VAL A 287 -17.90 18.21 -11.76
CA VAL A 287 -18.50 18.54 -10.48
C VAL A 287 -17.31 18.72 -9.57
N VAL A 288 -16.95 19.98 -9.29
CA VAL A 288 -16.12 20.31 -8.11
C VAL A 288 -16.76 19.55 -6.96
N ALA A 289 -16.11 18.48 -6.51
CA ALA A 289 -16.65 17.60 -5.49
C ALA A 289 -16.83 18.46 -4.24
N GLN A 290 -18.07 18.89 -3.98
CA GLN A 290 -18.38 19.53 -2.72
C GLN A 290 -18.06 18.50 -1.64
N GLN A 291 -17.09 18.85 -0.81
CA GLN A 291 -16.66 18.05 0.32
C GLN A 291 -17.89 17.54 1.08
N THR A 292 -18.03 16.22 1.16
CA THR A 292 -19.27 15.61 1.63
C THR A 292 -19.48 15.87 3.13
N GLU A 293 -20.70 15.65 3.64
CA GLU A 293 -20.96 15.77 5.08
C GLU A 293 -20.12 14.76 5.87
N LEU A 294 -19.87 13.57 5.31
CA LEU A 294 -19.02 12.55 5.91
C LEU A 294 -17.55 13.01 6.00
N GLN A 295 -17.00 13.60 4.94
CA GLN A 295 -15.64 14.13 4.95
C GLN A 295 -15.48 15.26 5.98
N ARG A 296 -16.41 16.21 6.02
CA ARG A 296 -16.44 17.30 7.02
C ARG A 296 -16.57 16.79 8.45
N LEU A 297 -17.23 15.65 8.66
CA LEU A 297 -17.33 15.02 9.97
C LEU A 297 -15.99 14.39 10.37
N VAL A 298 -15.33 13.66 9.47
CA VAL A 298 -14.02 13.05 9.73
C VAL A 298 -13.02 14.13 10.12
N GLU A 299 -12.85 15.18 9.31
CA GLU A 299 -11.91 16.27 9.60
C GLU A 299 -12.14 16.91 10.97
N ARG A 300 -13.39 17.25 11.29
CA ARG A 300 -13.74 17.85 12.59
C ARG A 300 -13.41 16.94 13.77
N VAL A 301 -13.64 15.64 13.65
CA VAL A 301 -13.31 14.69 14.71
C VAL A 301 -11.79 14.57 14.84
N MET A 302 -11.06 14.63 13.73
CA MET A 302 -9.62 14.49 13.71
C MET A 302 -8.87 15.74 14.17
N GLU A 303 -9.45 16.94 14.05
CA GLU A 303 -8.93 18.17 14.66
C GLU A 303 -8.78 18.08 16.18
N GLU A 304 -9.59 17.25 16.85
CA GLU A 304 -9.55 17.06 18.30
C GLU A 304 -8.52 16.00 18.75
N VAL A 305 -7.87 15.31 17.81
CA VAL A 305 -6.91 14.25 18.09
C VAL A 305 -5.51 14.83 18.29
N ASP A 306 -4.98 14.69 19.50
CA ASP A 306 -3.58 15.00 19.81
C ASP A 306 -2.67 13.85 19.35
N GLY A 307 -2.08 13.98 18.17
CA GLY A 307 -1.14 13.02 17.58
C GLY A 307 -1.27 12.87 16.06
N HIS A 308 -0.42 12.01 15.49
CA HIS A 308 -0.50 11.63 14.09
C HIS A 308 -1.50 10.48 13.91
N ALA A 309 -2.45 10.66 13.00
CA ALA A 309 -3.58 9.76 12.85
C ALA A 309 -4.00 9.65 11.39
N GLY A 310 -4.45 8.45 11.02
CA GLY A 310 -4.99 8.13 9.72
C GLY A 310 -6.35 7.47 9.85
N VAL A 311 -7.29 7.86 9.01
CA VAL A 311 -8.68 7.42 9.04
C VAL A 311 -9.17 7.15 7.64
N PHE A 312 -9.85 6.03 7.49
CA PHE A 312 -10.66 5.73 6.31
C PHE A 312 -12.03 5.25 6.75
N VAL A 313 -13.06 5.84 6.15
CA VAL A 313 -14.46 5.52 6.42
C VAL A 313 -15.15 5.24 5.10
N LYS A 314 -15.93 4.16 5.06
CA LYS A 314 -16.82 3.85 3.94
C LYS A 314 -18.22 3.58 4.47
N ASN A 315 -19.20 4.31 3.95
CA ASN A 315 -20.59 4.02 4.15
C ASN A 315 -21.00 2.89 3.20
N LEU A 316 -21.18 1.68 3.71
CA LEU A 316 -21.50 0.50 2.89
C LEU A 316 -22.85 0.60 2.16
N ARG A 317 -23.77 1.49 2.59
CA ARG A 317 -25.06 1.67 1.93
C ARG A 317 -24.99 2.66 0.78
N SER A 318 -24.34 3.81 0.98
CA SER A 318 -24.25 4.85 -0.05
C SER A 318 -23.02 4.71 -0.95
N GLY A 319 -22.02 3.93 -0.54
CA GLY A 319 -20.71 3.87 -1.18
C GLY A 319 -19.84 5.10 -0.90
N GLU A 320 -20.35 6.09 -0.16
CA GLU A 320 -19.63 7.31 0.19
C GLU A 320 -18.41 6.99 1.05
N THR A 321 -17.28 7.61 0.74
CA THR A 321 -16.03 7.48 1.50
C THR A 321 -15.61 8.81 2.09
N ALA A 322 -14.84 8.74 3.17
CA ALA A 322 -14.14 9.86 3.76
C ALA A 322 -12.81 9.40 4.33
N SER A 323 -11.80 10.25 4.23
CA SER A 323 -10.43 9.89 4.60
C SER A 323 -9.65 11.08 5.13
N LEU A 324 -8.72 10.79 6.04
CA LEU A 324 -7.63 11.67 6.43
C LEU A 324 -6.38 10.82 6.50
N ASN A 325 -5.31 11.20 5.80
CA ASN A 325 -4.05 10.46 5.80
C ASN A 325 -4.26 8.95 5.54
N ALA A 326 -5.24 8.62 4.69
CA ALA A 326 -5.71 7.25 4.54
C ALA A 326 -4.75 6.37 3.72
N ASP A 327 -3.86 7.02 3.00
CA ASP A 327 -2.73 6.47 2.31
C ASP A 327 -1.47 6.42 3.19
N GLU A 328 -1.42 7.06 4.36
CA GLU A 328 -0.21 7.02 5.20
C GLU A 328 0.00 5.67 5.91
N PHE A 329 1.26 5.35 6.26
CA PHE A 329 1.63 4.05 6.81
C PHE A 329 1.59 4.09 8.32
N PHE A 330 0.88 3.12 8.87
CA PHE A 330 0.79 2.92 10.30
C PHE A 330 1.27 1.52 10.65
N THR A 331 2.04 1.45 11.75
CA THR A 331 2.33 0.19 12.40
C THR A 331 1.10 -0.26 13.18
N ALA A 332 0.32 -1.12 12.55
CA ALA A 332 -0.95 -1.62 13.00
C ALA A 332 -0.77 -2.90 13.84
N ALA A 333 -0.43 -2.71 15.12
CA ALA A 333 -0.08 -3.73 16.11
C ALA A 333 -0.77 -5.09 15.91
N SER A 334 -1.91 -5.36 16.56
CA SER A 334 -2.60 -6.67 16.46
C SER A 334 -3.52 -6.80 15.24
N LEU A 335 -3.57 -5.80 14.34
CA LEU A 335 -4.44 -5.87 13.16
C LEU A 335 -3.98 -6.90 12.12
N TYR A 336 -2.71 -7.35 12.18
CA TYR A 336 -2.22 -8.48 11.36
C TYR A 336 -3.09 -9.74 11.48
N LYS A 337 -3.76 -9.92 12.63
CA LYS A 337 -4.66 -11.04 12.90
C LYS A 337 -5.88 -11.05 11.97
N LEU A 338 -6.29 -9.89 11.43
CA LEU A 338 -7.33 -9.83 10.40
C LEU A 338 -6.84 -10.44 9.09
N SER A 339 -5.59 -10.19 8.69
CA SER A 339 -5.01 -10.82 7.49
C SER A 339 -4.88 -12.34 7.65
N VAL A 340 -4.47 -12.81 8.83
CA VAL A 340 -4.44 -14.24 9.18
C VAL A 340 -5.84 -14.85 9.10
N LEU A 341 -6.84 -14.17 9.67
CA LEU A 341 -8.24 -14.61 9.63
C LEU A 341 -8.72 -14.74 8.18
N THR A 342 -8.54 -13.71 7.36
CA THR A 342 -8.97 -13.70 5.96
C THR A 342 -8.34 -14.84 5.16
N ALA A 343 -7.02 -15.06 5.30
CA ALA A 343 -6.36 -16.19 4.65
C ALA A 343 -6.89 -17.55 5.12
N ALA A 344 -7.15 -17.72 6.42
CA ALA A 344 -7.71 -18.97 6.95
C ALA A 344 -9.08 -19.30 6.32
N PHE A 345 -9.95 -18.31 6.19
CA PHE A 345 -11.25 -18.49 5.52
C PHE A 345 -11.08 -18.82 4.03
N GLN A 346 -10.21 -18.13 3.32
CA GLN A 346 -9.96 -18.40 1.90
C GLN A 346 -9.37 -19.79 1.66
N PHE A 347 -8.44 -20.24 2.50
CA PHE A 347 -7.89 -21.60 2.41
C PHE A 347 -8.93 -22.66 2.73
N ARG A 348 -9.83 -22.40 3.68
CA ARG A 348 -10.97 -23.28 3.96
C ARG A 348 -11.90 -23.39 2.76
N GLU A 349 -12.25 -22.28 2.11
CA GLU A 349 -13.09 -22.29 0.91
C GLU A 349 -12.45 -23.06 -0.25
N GLN A 350 -11.12 -23.03 -0.35
CA GLN A 350 -10.35 -23.79 -1.33
C GLN A 350 -10.14 -25.27 -0.93
N GLY A 351 -10.61 -25.69 0.24
CA GLY A 351 -10.42 -27.04 0.77
C GLY A 351 -8.98 -27.35 1.20
N LEU A 352 -8.15 -26.32 1.39
CA LEU A 352 -6.75 -26.44 1.83
C LEU A 352 -6.59 -26.45 3.36
N LEU A 353 -7.65 -26.10 4.10
CA LEU A 353 -7.65 -26.00 5.56
C LEU A 353 -8.97 -26.50 6.13
N SER A 354 -8.94 -27.32 7.18
CA SER A 354 -10.13 -27.62 7.98
C SER A 354 -10.06 -26.89 9.32
N PHE A 355 -11.17 -26.27 9.73
CA PHE A 355 -11.23 -25.60 11.03
C PHE A 355 -11.29 -26.57 12.22
N ASP A 356 -11.55 -27.85 11.95
CA ASP A 356 -11.53 -28.92 12.96
C ASP A 356 -10.12 -29.50 13.18
N ASP A 357 -9.15 -29.14 12.33
CA ASP A 357 -7.76 -29.56 12.51
C ASP A 357 -7.18 -28.94 13.78
N THR A 358 -6.29 -29.66 14.45
CA THR A 358 -5.68 -29.22 15.71
C THR A 358 -4.32 -28.59 15.49
N LEU A 359 -4.08 -27.46 16.14
CA LEU A 359 -2.75 -26.82 16.19
C LEU A 359 -1.94 -27.35 17.37
N SER A 360 -0.62 -27.15 17.35
CA SER A 360 0.23 -27.35 18.52
C SER A 360 0.74 -26.01 19.03
N ILE A 361 0.28 -25.58 20.21
CA ILE A 361 0.74 -24.35 20.85
C ILE A 361 1.69 -24.71 21.98
N SER A 362 2.90 -24.14 21.96
CA SER A 362 3.90 -24.36 23.01
C SER A 362 3.41 -23.87 24.37
N ARG A 363 3.84 -24.53 25.45
CA ARG A 363 3.52 -24.11 26.81
C ARG A 363 4.00 -22.68 27.09
N ASP A 364 5.21 -22.36 26.65
CA ASP A 364 5.80 -21.03 26.79
C ASP A 364 4.95 -19.94 26.11
N ALA A 365 4.41 -20.22 24.91
CA ALA A 365 3.54 -19.28 24.23
C ALA A 365 2.23 -19.04 25.02
N LEU A 366 1.61 -20.10 25.52
CA LEU A 366 0.39 -20.00 26.35
C LEU A 366 0.63 -19.23 27.66
N GLU A 367 1.80 -19.41 28.28
CA GLU A 367 2.16 -18.72 29.52
C GLU A 367 2.42 -17.22 29.28
N ARG A 368 3.08 -16.85 28.17
CA ARG A 368 3.31 -15.45 27.79
C ARG A 368 2.04 -14.73 27.34
N ASP A 369 1.09 -15.45 26.76
CA ASP A 369 -0.15 -14.90 26.21
C ASP A 369 -1.18 -14.51 27.28
N ASN A 370 -0.95 -14.91 28.54
CA ASN A 370 -2.00 -14.91 29.55
C ASN A 370 -1.67 -14.30 30.92
N PRO A 371 -1.11 -13.07 31.03
CA PRO A 371 -0.87 -12.46 32.34
C PRO A 371 -2.16 -12.17 33.14
N ALA A 372 -3.35 -12.22 32.52
CA ALA A 372 -4.65 -11.89 33.13
C ALA A 372 -5.76 -12.96 32.98
N GLY A 373 -5.45 -14.19 32.57
CA GLY A 373 -6.43 -15.29 32.47
C GLY A 373 -7.48 -15.18 31.34
N ARG A 374 -7.23 -14.36 30.30
CA ARG A 374 -8.19 -14.07 29.21
C ARG A 374 -8.23 -15.14 28.12
N SER A 375 -7.09 -15.76 27.82
CA SER A 375 -7.01 -16.86 26.84
C SER A 375 -7.34 -18.19 27.53
N ARG A 376 -8.18 -19.01 26.88
CA ARG A 376 -8.57 -20.35 27.36
C ARG A 376 -7.92 -21.49 26.56
N LEU A 377 -6.96 -21.16 25.70
CA LEU A 377 -6.34 -22.13 24.80
C LEU A 377 -5.56 -23.19 25.58
N GLY A 378 -5.77 -24.45 25.18
CA GLY A 378 -4.88 -25.55 25.54
C GLY A 378 -3.69 -25.63 24.57
N GLN A 379 -2.83 -26.63 24.76
CA GLN A 379 -1.70 -26.90 23.85
C GLN A 379 -2.13 -27.51 22.51
N SER A 380 -3.38 -27.96 22.39
CA SER A 380 -3.92 -28.57 21.18
C SER A 380 -5.33 -28.08 20.86
N PRO A 381 -5.52 -26.77 20.62
CA PRO A 381 -6.82 -26.23 20.23
C PRO A 381 -7.13 -26.62 18.78
N THR A 382 -8.41 -26.60 18.41
CA THR A 382 -8.78 -26.60 16.99
C THR A 382 -8.38 -25.27 16.34
N ILE A 383 -8.24 -25.25 15.01
CA ILE A 383 -8.04 -24.01 14.26
C ILE A 383 -9.20 -23.04 14.50
N ALA A 384 -10.44 -23.54 14.58
CA ALA A 384 -11.61 -22.73 14.95
C ALA A 384 -11.40 -22.01 16.30
N ASP A 385 -11.04 -22.78 17.35
CA ASP A 385 -10.81 -22.22 18.69
C ASP A 385 -9.66 -21.21 18.69
N ALA A 386 -8.59 -21.47 17.93
CA ALA A 386 -7.46 -20.56 17.81
C ALA A 386 -7.86 -19.26 17.11
N LEU A 387 -8.61 -19.31 16.00
CA LEU A 387 -9.10 -18.13 15.29
C LEU A 387 -10.02 -17.29 16.18
N ASP A 388 -10.93 -17.93 16.92
CA ASP A 388 -11.82 -17.26 17.87
C ASP A 388 -11.02 -16.55 18.97
N GLN A 389 -10.05 -17.23 19.59
CA GLN A 389 -9.23 -16.61 20.64
C GLN A 389 -8.31 -15.52 20.09
N MET A 390 -7.80 -15.68 18.86
CA MET A 390 -7.00 -14.68 18.16
C MET A 390 -7.80 -13.40 17.94
N ILE A 391 -9.08 -13.48 17.56
CA ILE A 391 -9.88 -12.28 17.24
C ILE A 391 -10.57 -11.71 18.49
N ILE A 392 -11.21 -12.55 19.31
CA ILE A 392 -12.06 -12.11 20.42
C ILE A 392 -11.24 -11.54 21.58
N VAL A 393 -10.14 -12.22 21.94
CA VAL A 393 -9.29 -11.81 23.07
C VAL A 393 -7.91 -11.32 22.62
N SER A 394 -7.71 -11.17 21.30
CA SER A 394 -6.43 -10.77 20.71
C SER A 394 -5.25 -11.68 21.12
N SER A 395 -5.49 -13.00 21.26
CA SER A 395 -4.44 -13.96 21.67
C SER A 395 -3.26 -13.92 20.71
N ASN A 396 -2.08 -13.60 21.24
CA ASN A 396 -0.80 -13.67 20.55
C ASN A 396 -0.37 -15.12 20.35
N ALA A 397 -0.59 -16.01 21.32
CA ALA A 397 -0.27 -17.43 21.15
C ALA A 397 -1.02 -18.07 19.98
N ALA A 398 -2.33 -17.82 19.87
CA ALA A 398 -3.09 -18.26 18.70
C ALA A 398 -2.62 -17.55 17.43
N GLY A 399 -2.49 -16.22 17.47
CA GLY A 399 -2.13 -15.44 16.29
C GLY A 399 -0.76 -15.80 15.70
N GLU A 400 0.24 -16.06 16.53
CA GLU A 400 1.57 -16.50 16.11
C GLU A 400 1.54 -17.92 15.55
N THR A 401 0.88 -18.85 16.26
CA THR A 401 0.78 -20.24 15.80
C THR A 401 0.04 -20.33 14.46
N LEU A 402 -1.05 -19.58 14.29
CA LEU A 402 -1.79 -19.52 13.02
C LEU A 402 -0.97 -18.85 11.91
N LEU A 403 -0.22 -17.79 12.21
CA LEU A 403 0.66 -17.15 11.24
C LEU A 403 1.74 -18.12 10.73
N GLU A 404 2.28 -18.96 11.61
CA GLU A 404 3.25 -20.02 11.25
C GLU A 404 2.58 -21.15 10.45
N GLU A 405 1.46 -21.68 10.93
CA GLU A 405 0.73 -22.78 10.29
C GLU A 405 0.31 -22.44 8.86
N LEU A 406 -0.27 -21.25 8.67
CA LEU A 406 -0.77 -20.81 7.36
C LEU A 406 0.33 -20.34 6.42
N GLN A 407 1.56 -20.15 6.93
CA GLN A 407 2.72 -19.62 6.23
C GLN A 407 2.55 -18.16 5.77
N ARG A 408 3.47 -17.29 6.19
CA ARG A 408 3.47 -15.86 5.85
C ARG A 408 3.31 -15.60 4.36
N ASP A 409 4.13 -16.21 3.52
CA ASP A 409 4.12 -16.01 2.07
C ASP A 409 2.77 -16.34 1.43
N ALA A 410 2.05 -17.31 1.99
CA ALA A 410 0.73 -17.69 1.50
C ALA A 410 -0.34 -16.66 1.92
N ILE A 411 -0.24 -16.13 3.13
CA ILE A 411 -1.10 -15.04 3.61
C ILE A 411 -0.82 -13.75 2.80
N GLU A 412 0.44 -13.43 2.52
CA GLU A 412 0.80 -12.27 1.71
C GLU A 412 0.22 -12.37 0.29
N LYS A 413 0.23 -13.56 -0.32
CA LYS A 413 -0.46 -13.77 -1.62
C LYS A 413 -1.95 -13.51 -1.54
N VAL A 414 -2.61 -13.89 -0.44
CA VAL A 414 -4.03 -13.57 -0.21
C VAL A 414 -4.24 -12.07 -0.09
N ILE A 415 -3.45 -11.38 0.74
CA ILE A 415 -3.49 -9.92 0.93
C ILE A 415 -3.31 -9.20 -0.42
N ARG A 416 -2.31 -9.60 -1.21
CA ARG A 416 -2.06 -9.06 -2.56
C ARG A 416 -3.21 -9.33 -3.50
N GLY A 417 -3.79 -10.53 -3.47
CA GLY A 417 -4.97 -10.89 -4.25
C GLY A 417 -6.22 -10.07 -3.92
N LEU A 418 -6.29 -9.48 -2.72
CA LEU A 418 -7.35 -8.55 -2.30
C LEU A 418 -7.06 -7.09 -2.66
N GLY A 419 -5.95 -6.82 -3.36
CA GLY A 419 -5.54 -5.46 -3.74
C GLY A 419 -5.03 -4.62 -2.58
N LEU A 420 -4.48 -5.27 -1.54
CA LEU A 420 -3.87 -4.60 -0.39
C LEU A 420 -2.35 -4.52 -0.58
N GLU A 421 -1.89 -3.82 -1.62
CA GLU A 421 -0.46 -3.73 -1.99
C GLU A 421 0.36 -2.97 -0.93
N ASP A 422 -0.30 -2.06 -0.21
CA ASP A 422 0.27 -1.22 0.85
C ASP A 422 0.22 -1.90 2.22
N THR A 423 0.07 -3.23 2.26
CA THR A 423 -0.04 -3.98 3.51
C THR A 423 1.05 -5.04 3.59
N TRP A 424 1.92 -4.97 4.60
CA TRP A 424 3.00 -5.93 4.82
C TRP A 424 2.92 -6.55 6.20
N LEU A 425 3.03 -7.88 6.23
CA LEU A 425 3.16 -8.63 7.46
C LEU A 425 4.63 -8.64 7.88
N THR A 426 4.93 -8.16 9.08
CA THR A 426 6.21 -8.43 9.78
C THR A 426 6.00 -9.46 10.89
N THR A 427 7.04 -9.82 11.65
CA THR A 427 7.00 -10.95 12.61
C THR A 427 5.82 -10.91 13.58
N ARG A 428 5.33 -9.71 13.97
CA ARG A 428 4.14 -9.53 14.83
C ARG A 428 3.38 -8.22 14.59
N ARG A 429 3.64 -7.54 13.48
CA ARG A 429 3.02 -6.24 13.19
C ARG A 429 2.54 -6.24 11.76
N LEU A 430 1.46 -5.51 11.53
CA LEU A 430 1.01 -5.17 10.19
C LEU A 430 1.50 -3.75 9.92
N ILE A 431 2.21 -3.53 8.83
CA ILE A 431 2.44 -2.18 8.31
C ILE A 431 1.39 -2.02 7.22
N THR A 432 0.52 -1.02 7.34
CA THR A 432 -0.63 -0.88 6.44
C THR A 432 -1.11 0.56 6.43
N THR A 433 -2.01 0.89 5.50
CA THR A 433 -2.69 2.19 5.44
C THR A 433 -4.12 2.07 5.98
N PRO A 434 -4.73 3.15 6.49
CA PRO A 434 -6.14 3.15 6.87
C PRO A 434 -7.04 2.71 5.71
N GLN A 435 -6.70 3.08 4.47
CA GLN A 435 -7.43 2.68 3.28
C GLN A 435 -7.37 1.17 3.04
N ASP A 436 -6.20 0.55 3.15
CA ASP A 436 -6.06 -0.90 3.00
C ASP A 436 -6.76 -1.66 4.11
N VAL A 437 -6.71 -1.18 5.36
CA VAL A 437 -7.52 -1.75 6.44
C VAL A 437 -9.01 -1.63 6.13
N GLY A 438 -9.44 -0.50 5.56
CA GLY A 438 -10.81 -0.31 5.09
C GLY A 438 -11.23 -1.33 4.04
N ARG A 439 -10.39 -1.57 3.03
CA ARG A 439 -10.59 -2.58 1.99
C ARG A 439 -10.60 -3.99 2.56
N LEU A 440 -9.68 -4.32 3.47
CA LEU A 440 -9.62 -5.60 4.15
C LEU A 440 -10.92 -5.87 4.92
N LEU A 441 -11.43 -4.88 5.64
CA LEU A 441 -12.68 -5.00 6.37
C LEU A 441 -13.88 -5.14 5.44
N GLU A 442 -13.89 -4.43 4.31
CA GLU A 442 -14.91 -4.61 3.27
C GLU A 442 -14.90 -6.03 2.69
N ALA A 443 -13.73 -6.66 2.54
CA ALA A 443 -13.63 -8.03 2.06
C ALA A 443 -14.12 -9.10 3.07
N ILE A 444 -14.25 -8.74 4.36
CA ILE A 444 -14.66 -9.65 5.44
C ILE A 444 -16.17 -9.55 5.77
N VAL A 445 -16.82 -8.45 5.38
CA VAL A 445 -18.26 -8.18 5.63
C VAL A 445 -19.10 -8.61 4.44
#